data_AF-A0A1Y3AVN4-F1
#
_entry.id   AF-A0A1Y3AVN4-F1
#
_cell.length_a   1.000
_cell.length_b   1.000
_cell.length_c   1.000
_cell.angle_alpha   90.00
_cell.angle_beta   90.00
_cell.angle_gamma   90.00
#
_symmetry.space_group_name_H-M   'P 1'
#
loop_
_entity.id
_entity.type
_entity.pdbx_description
1 polymer ?
#
loop_
_entity_poly.entity_id
_entity_poly.type
_entity_poly.pdbx_seq_one_letter_code
_entity_poly.pdbx_strand_id
1 'polypeptide(L)'
;MTDLTLAEVQSTVEDNLKNMIIKHFDQKKADSIFLDESKGNPDWLTALIQHQPWRKLIFQLADKYPDCLMLTFTVKLISDAGFQSEITSISTASQQLEVFTRILKTSVTNFLEKGEEMLDSE
;
A
#
# COMPACT_ATOMS: atom_id res chain seq x y z
N MET A 1 -14.88 -31.08 -17.85
CA MET A 1 -14.56 -31.06 -16.41
C MET A 1 -13.22 -30.35 -16.34
N THR A 2 -13.21 -29.06 -16.00
CA THR A 2 -12.00 -28.24 -16.09
C THR A 2 -11.09 -28.58 -14.94
N ASP A 3 -9.98 -29.27 -15.22
CA ASP A 3 -8.85 -29.38 -14.31
C ASP A 3 -8.27 -27.98 -14.10
N LEU A 4 -8.83 -27.24 -13.15
CA LEU A 4 -8.27 -25.98 -12.71
C LEU A 4 -6.91 -26.27 -12.10
N THR A 5 -5.89 -25.61 -12.62
CA THR A 5 -4.55 -25.66 -12.06
C THR A 5 -4.55 -25.07 -10.65
N LEU A 6 -3.60 -25.51 -9.82
CA LEU A 6 -3.45 -24.97 -8.45
C LEU A 6 -3.33 -23.44 -8.45
N ALA A 7 -2.66 -22.87 -9.47
CA ALA A 7 -2.53 -21.43 -9.64
C ALA A 7 -3.87 -20.73 -9.93
N GLU A 8 -4.73 -21.33 -10.76
CA GLU A 8 -6.06 -20.77 -11.05
C GLU A 8 -6.98 -20.82 -9.84
N VAL A 9 -6.92 -21.90 -9.05
CA VAL A 9 -7.66 -21.99 -7.78
C VAL A 9 -7.17 -20.92 -6.82
N GLN A 10 -5.85 -20.76 -6.67
CA GLN A 10 -5.28 -19.73 -5.80
C GLN A 10 -5.73 -18.32 -6.23
N SER A 11 -5.59 -17.97 -7.51
CA SER A 11 -6.04 -16.65 -8.01
C SER A 11 -7.52 -16.43 -7.75
N THR A 12 -8.36 -17.44 -8.00
CA THR A 12 -9.81 -17.36 -7.79
C THR A 12 -10.15 -17.08 -6.32
N VAL A 13 -9.48 -17.76 -5.39
CA VAL A 13 -9.67 -17.57 -3.95
C VAL A 13 -9.17 -16.19 -3.52
N GLU A 14 -7.99 -15.77 -3.96
CA GLU A 14 -7.44 -14.45 -3.65
C GLU A 14 -8.36 -13.33 -4.13
N ASP A 15 -8.89 -13.43 -5.35
CA ASP A 15 -9.77 -12.41 -5.91
C ASP A 15 -11.13 -12.39 -5.23
N ASN A 16 -11.67 -13.55 -4.84
CA ASN A 16 -12.89 -13.61 -4.05
C ASN A 16 -12.70 -12.95 -2.67
N LEU A 17 -11.60 -13.26 -1.98
CA LEU A 17 -11.25 -12.66 -0.69
C LEU A 17 -11.08 -11.14 -0.79
N LYS A 18 -10.35 -10.65 -1.81
CA LYS A 18 -10.22 -9.20 -2.06
C LYS A 18 -11.60 -8.55 -2.20
N ASN A 19 -12.49 -9.14 -3.01
CA ASN A 19 -13.84 -8.61 -3.23
C ASN A 19 -14.67 -8.61 -1.94
N MET A 20 -14.58 -9.66 -1.12
CA MET A 20 -15.24 -9.70 0.19
C MET A 20 -14.74 -8.59 1.12
N ILE A 21 -13.42 -8.38 1.19
CA ILE A 21 -12.83 -7.32 2.00
C ILE A 21 -13.32 -5.96 1.50
N ILE A 22 -13.23 -5.66 0.21
CA ILE A 22 -13.67 -4.37 -0.36
C ILE A 22 -15.14 -4.08 -0.04
N LYS A 23 -16.00 -5.10 -0.07
CA LYS A 23 -17.44 -4.97 0.16
C LYS A 23 -17.81 -4.78 1.63
N HIS A 24 -17.06 -5.39 2.54
CA HIS A 24 -17.42 -5.48 3.97
C HIS A 24 -16.47 -4.75 4.91
N PHE A 25 -15.42 -4.12 4.39
CA PHE A 25 -14.48 -3.33 5.18
C PHE A 25 -15.19 -2.19 5.91
N ASP A 26 -14.94 -2.09 7.21
CA ASP A 26 -15.47 -1.07 8.11
C ASP A 26 -14.29 -0.41 8.84
N GLN A 27 -14.03 0.86 8.50
CA GLN A 27 -12.90 1.61 9.04
C GLN A 27 -12.93 1.73 10.57
N LYS A 28 -14.12 1.87 11.18
CA LYS A 28 -14.24 2.08 12.62
C LYS A 28 -13.91 0.79 13.38
N LYS A 29 -14.33 -0.35 12.84
CA LYS A 29 -13.98 -1.66 13.41
C LYS A 29 -12.49 -1.96 13.25
N ALA A 30 -11.92 -1.68 12.08
CA ALA A 30 -10.50 -1.84 11.84
C ALA A 30 -9.67 -1.02 12.84
N ASP A 31 -10.01 0.26 13.00
CA ASP A 31 -9.31 1.15 13.94
C ASP A 31 -9.54 0.74 15.40
N SER A 32 -10.74 0.31 15.77
CA SER A 32 -11.01 -0.20 17.13
C SER A 32 -10.18 -1.44 17.47
N ILE A 33 -9.94 -2.33 16.50
CA ILE A 33 -9.09 -3.52 16.69
C ILE A 33 -7.62 -3.13 16.72
N PHE A 34 -7.23 -2.13 15.92
CA PHE A 34 -5.85 -1.64 15.83
C PHE A 34 -5.42 -0.84 17.08
N LEU A 35 -6.32 -0.05 17.65
CA LEU A 35 -6.09 0.75 18.86
C LEU A 35 -6.19 -0.05 20.15
N ASP A 36 -6.59 -1.33 20.09
CA ASP A 36 -6.57 -2.22 21.24
C ASP A 36 -5.11 -2.50 21.62
N GLU A 37 -4.57 -1.65 22.51
CA GLU A 37 -3.17 -1.61 22.98
C GLU A 37 -2.66 -2.96 23.54
N SER A 38 -3.58 -3.88 23.86
CA SER A 38 -3.24 -5.22 24.35
C SER A 38 -2.54 -6.12 23.32
N LYS A 39 -2.49 -5.73 22.03
CA LYS A 39 -2.02 -6.61 20.93
C LYS A 39 -0.76 -6.13 20.20
N GLY A 40 -0.25 -4.94 20.47
CA GLY A 40 0.88 -4.39 19.73
C GLY A 40 0.63 -4.31 18.22
N ASN A 41 1.67 -4.08 17.43
CA ASN A 41 1.56 -4.13 15.96
C ASN A 41 1.27 -5.57 15.53
N PRO A 42 0.14 -5.87 14.85
CA PRO A 42 -0.23 -7.24 14.52
C PRO A 42 0.76 -7.91 13.54
N ASP A 43 1.34 -9.04 13.93
CA ASP A 43 2.24 -9.84 13.07
C ASP A 43 1.60 -10.24 11.73
N TRP A 44 0.28 -10.48 11.72
CA TRP A 44 -0.45 -10.82 10.51
C TRP A 44 -0.43 -9.69 9.47
N LEU A 45 -0.36 -8.44 9.91
CA LEU A 45 -0.30 -7.27 9.03
C LEU A 45 1.07 -7.18 8.36
N THR A 46 2.14 -7.43 9.12
CA THR A 46 3.51 -7.52 8.62
C THR A 46 3.67 -8.66 7.61
N ALA A 47 3.02 -9.80 7.84
CA ALA A 47 3.00 -10.91 6.88
C ALA A 47 2.18 -10.56 5.62
N LEU A 48 1.03 -9.90 5.79
CA LEU A 48 0.15 -9.52 4.68
C LEU A 48 0.87 -8.62 3.66
N ILE A 49 1.64 -7.63 4.13
CA ILE A 49 2.33 -6.67 3.27
C ILE A 49 3.48 -7.28 2.46
N GLN A 50 3.93 -8.50 2.77
CA GLN A 50 4.96 -9.19 1.97
C GLN A 50 4.45 -9.58 0.58
N HIS A 51 3.14 -9.71 0.39
CA HIS A 51 2.55 -10.10 -0.88
C HIS A 51 2.03 -8.88 -1.66
N GLN A 52 2.53 -8.72 -2.88
CA GLN A 52 2.18 -7.62 -3.79
C GLN A 52 0.65 -7.45 -4.01
N PRO A 53 -0.17 -8.51 -4.17
CA PRO A 53 -1.61 -8.34 -4.38
C PRO A 53 -2.33 -7.69 -3.20
N TRP A 54 -1.89 -7.99 -1.97
CA TRP A 54 -2.49 -7.41 -0.76
C TRP A 54 -2.04 -5.97 -0.54
N ARG A 55 -0.79 -5.61 -0.89
CA ARG A 55 -0.35 -4.20 -0.90
C ARG A 55 -1.23 -3.33 -1.79
N LYS A 56 -1.54 -3.81 -3.01
CA LYS A 56 -2.48 -3.12 -3.92
C LYS A 56 -3.87 -2.95 -3.30
N LEU A 57 -4.39 -3.99 -2.63
CA LEU A 57 -5.67 -3.90 -1.92
C LEU A 57 -5.64 -2.84 -0.80
N ILE A 58 -4.55 -2.79 -0.02
CA ILE A 58 -4.37 -1.78 1.04
C ILE A 58 -4.37 -0.37 0.45
N PHE A 59 -3.66 -0.12 -0.65
CA PHE A 59 -3.70 1.19 -1.31
C PHE A 59 -5.10 1.58 -1.78
N GLN A 60 -5.83 0.64 -2.38
CA GLN A 60 -7.22 0.86 -2.79
C GLN A 60 -8.13 1.20 -1.61
N LEU A 61 -7.97 0.50 -0.47
CA LEU A 61 -8.73 0.77 0.73
C LEU A 61 -8.34 2.11 1.37
N ALA A 62 -7.05 2.45 1.39
CA ALA A 62 -6.55 3.71 1.93
C ALA A 62 -7.06 4.91 1.13
N ASP A 63 -7.12 4.80 -0.20
CA ASP A 63 -7.72 5.84 -1.05
C ASP A 63 -9.22 6.02 -0.77
N LYS A 64 -9.93 4.93 -0.44
CA LYS A 64 -11.38 4.98 -0.15
C LYS A 64 -11.69 5.44 1.29
N TYR A 65 -10.80 5.14 2.23
CA TYR A 65 -10.97 5.40 3.67
C TYR A 65 -9.72 6.11 4.22
N PRO A 66 -9.50 7.39 3.85
CA PRO A 66 -8.29 8.13 4.19
C PRO A 66 -8.12 8.37 5.70
N ASP A 67 -9.23 8.45 6.43
CA ASP A 67 -9.24 8.69 7.87
C ASP A 67 -9.01 7.41 8.70
N CYS A 68 -8.84 6.25 8.06
CA CYS A 68 -8.61 4.99 8.77
C CYS A 68 -7.15 4.94 9.28
N LEU A 69 -7.01 4.93 10.60
CA LEU A 69 -5.71 4.90 11.27
C LEU A 69 -4.92 3.64 10.92
N MET A 70 -5.59 2.49 10.92
CA MET A 70 -4.97 1.20 10.60
C MET A 70 -4.39 1.20 9.18
N LEU A 71 -5.14 1.71 8.19
CA LEU A 71 -4.68 1.75 6.80
C LEU A 71 -3.53 2.74 6.62
N THR A 72 -3.61 3.93 7.24
CA THR A 72 -2.55 4.94 7.23
C THR A 72 -1.25 4.36 7.79
N PHE A 73 -1.34 3.68 8.94
CA PHE A 73 -0.22 3.00 9.56
C PHE A 73 0.32 1.86 8.68
N THR A 74 -0.56 1.07 8.06
CA THR A 74 -0.16 -0.02 7.16
C THR A 74 0.62 0.52 5.95
N VAL A 75 0.19 1.64 5.36
CA VAL A 75 0.91 2.30 4.26
C VAL A 75 2.31 2.73 4.72
N LYS A 76 2.45 3.23 5.95
CA LYS A 76 3.76 3.54 6.54
C LYS A 76 4.62 2.28 6.69
N LEU A 77 4.07 1.18 7.21
CA LEU A 77 4.78 -0.10 7.30
C LEU A 77 5.26 -0.61 5.92
N ILE A 78 4.43 -0.46 4.88
CA ILE A 78 4.79 -0.84 3.50
C ILE A 78 5.99 -0.02 3.01
N SER A 79 5.98 1.29 3.30
CA SER A 79 7.10 2.19 2.98
C SER A 79 8.37 1.80 3.75
N ASP A 80 8.26 1.54 5.05
CA ASP A 80 9.39 1.18 5.92
C ASP A 80 10.00 -0.18 5.55
N ALA A 81 9.18 -1.09 5.02
CA ALA A 81 9.63 -2.37 4.46
C ALA A 81 10.33 -2.25 3.09
N GLY A 82 10.40 -1.05 2.50
CA GLY A 82 11.09 -0.76 1.24
C GLY A 82 10.22 -0.86 -0.02
N PHE A 83 8.91 -1.10 0.12
CA PHE A 83 7.98 -1.20 -1.02
C PHE A 83 7.35 0.16 -1.41
N GLN A 84 7.99 1.27 -1.03
CA GLN A 84 7.51 2.64 -1.28
C GLN A 84 7.31 2.96 -2.77
N SER A 85 8.03 2.30 -3.68
CA SER A 85 7.90 2.47 -5.14
C SER A 85 6.57 1.94 -5.69
N GLU A 86 5.86 1.08 -4.94
CA GLU A 86 4.55 0.57 -5.33
C GLU A 86 3.41 1.52 -4.96
N ILE A 87 3.69 2.55 -4.16
CA ILE A 87 2.75 3.61 -3.81
C ILE A 87 2.60 4.53 -5.04
N THR A 88 1.80 4.08 -5.99
CA THR A 88 1.57 4.75 -7.28
C THR A 88 0.39 5.72 -7.24
N SER A 89 -0.46 5.64 -6.20
CA SER A 89 -1.56 6.58 -6.02
C SER A 89 -1.05 7.88 -5.39
N ILE A 90 -1.15 8.98 -6.14
CA ILE A 90 -0.89 10.34 -5.66
C ILE A 90 -1.77 10.63 -4.45
N SER A 91 -3.03 10.18 -4.42
CA SER A 91 -3.95 10.42 -3.29
C SER A 91 -3.43 9.79 -1.99
N THR A 92 -3.06 8.51 -2.02
CA THR A 92 -2.47 7.82 -0.85
C THR A 92 -1.14 8.45 -0.41
N ALA A 93 -0.28 8.84 -1.37
CA ALA A 93 0.99 9.51 -1.09
C ALA A 93 0.83 10.93 -0.52
N SER A 94 -0.18 11.67 -0.99
CA SER A 94 -0.43 13.08 -0.63
C SER A 94 -1.01 13.24 0.78
N GLN A 95 -1.67 12.21 1.29
CA GLN A 95 -2.29 12.23 2.61
C GLN A 95 -1.28 12.06 3.76
N GLN A 96 -0.06 11.63 3.45
CA GLN A 96 1.03 11.53 4.43
C GLN A 96 2.16 12.48 4.04
N LEU A 97 2.29 13.60 4.77
CA LEU A 97 3.26 14.65 4.48
C LEU A 97 4.70 14.12 4.33
N GLU A 98 5.09 13.14 5.15
CA GLU A 98 6.40 12.50 5.11
C GLU A 98 6.63 11.73 3.79
N VAL A 99 5.62 10.98 3.33
CA VAL A 99 5.65 10.20 2.08
C VAL A 99 5.64 11.14 0.86
N PHE A 100 4.77 12.15 0.87
CA PHE A 100 4.72 13.19 -0.16
C PHE A 100 6.07 13.91 -0.31
N THR A 101 6.68 14.32 0.82
CA THR A 101 7.96 15.04 0.81
C THR A 101 9.08 14.18 0.25
N ARG A 102 9.07 12.87 0.54
CA ARG A 102 10.07 11.93 0.02
C ARG A 102 9.91 11.74 -1.49
N ILE A 103 8.69 11.56 -1.99
CA ILE A 103 8.40 11.42 -3.43
C ILE A 103 8.74 12.71 -4.18
N LEU A 104 8.38 13.88 -3.62
CA LEU A 104 8.72 15.18 -4.18
C LEU A 104 10.23 15.37 -4.25
N LYS A 105 10.96 15.05 -3.18
CA LYS A 105 12.43 15.14 -3.14
C LYS A 105 13.05 14.26 -4.24
N THR A 106 12.66 12.98 -4.31
CA THR A 106 13.17 12.07 -5.35
C THR A 106 12.85 12.57 -6.76
N SER A 107 11.65 13.10 -6.98
CA SER A 107 11.24 13.62 -8.31
C SER A 107 12.04 14.86 -8.71
N VAL A 108 12.29 15.78 -7.77
CA VAL A 108 13.10 16.99 -8.00
C VAL A 108 14.57 16.64 -8.22
N THR A 109 15.14 15.73 -7.42
CA THR A 109 16.52 15.26 -7.62
C THR A 109 16.69 14.62 -8.99
N ASN A 110 15.79 13.71 -9.38
CA ASN A 110 15.82 13.08 -10.69
C ASN A 110 15.67 14.09 -11.85
N PHE A 111 14.89 15.16 -11.66
CA PHE A 111 14.73 16.21 -12.66
C PHE A 111 16.01 17.06 -12.80
N LEU A 112 16.65 17.40 -11.69
CA LEU A 112 17.90 18.17 -11.68
C LEU A 112 19.06 17.36 -12.27
N GLU A 113 19.21 16.10 -11.89
CA GLU A 113 20.27 15.22 -12.41
C GLU A 113 20.11 14.97 -13.92
N LYS A 114 18.87 14.79 -14.41
CA LYS A 114 18.60 14.70 -15.85
C LYS A 114 18.79 16.03 -16.59
N GLY A 115 18.68 17.15 -15.90
CA GLY A 115 18.96 18.48 -16.45
C GLY A 115 20.45 18.70 -16.65
N GLU A 116 21.31 18.20 -15.76
CA GLU A 116 22.76 18.28 -15.90
C GLU A 116 23.31 17.42 -17.05
N GLU A 117 22.80 16.20 -17.25
CA GLU A 117 23.19 15.35 -18.41
C GLU A 117 22.92 16.01 -19.77
N MET A 118 21.92 16.90 -19.83
CA MET A 118 21.53 17.62 -21.05
C MET A 118 22.40 18.86 -21.31
N LEU A 119 23.10 19.37 -20.30
CA LEU A 119 24.00 20.53 -20.40
C LEU A 119 25.46 20.12 -20.66
N ASP A 120 25.86 18.93 -20.23
CA ASP A 120 27.21 18.38 -20.49
C ASP A 120 27.36 17.73 -21.87
N SER A 121 26.29 17.73 -22.68
CA SER A 121 26.27 17.19 -24.05
C SER A 121 26.31 18.25 -25.17
N GLU A 122 26.52 19.52 -24.83
CA GLU A 122 26.88 20.62 -25.77
C GLU A 122 28.37 20.96 -25.73
#